data_AF-A0A7C4V737-F1
#
_entry.id   AF-A0A7C4V737-F1
#
_cell.length_a   1.000
_cell.length_b   1.000
_cell.length_c   1.000
_cell.angle_alpha   90.00
_cell.angle_beta   90.00
_cell.angle_gamma   90.00
#
_symmetry.space_group_name_H-M   'P 1'
#
loop_
_entity.id
_entity.type
_entity.pdbx_description
1 polymer ?
#
loop_
_entity_poly.entity_id
_entity_poly.type
_entity_poly.pdbx_seq_one_letter_code
_entity_poly.pdbx_strand_id
1 'polypeptide(L)'
;MESGPIFGRLRARVNWIAPDGKKVCEDVREMRVYNTTQGRLLDFEVTILATNGPVVFGDTKEGTFGIRVATSMDVTGGNGHIVNSKGDKDRDTWGKRAEWCDYYGPVNGEVVGIAVMDHPTSFRHPTYWHVRDYGLFAANPFGLRDFTGDRSANGSHTVPAGGRVTFRYRIYLHKGSAEQARVADVAYAYANPPKVELR
;
A
#
# COMPACT_ATOMS: atom_id res chain seq x y z
N MET A 1 -15.30 11.00 -12.91
CA MET A 1 -14.13 11.75 -12.38
C MET A 1 -14.68 12.96 -11.67
N GLU A 2 -14.16 13.28 -10.50
CA GLU A 2 -14.53 14.47 -9.72
C GLU A 2 -13.24 15.25 -9.44
N SER A 3 -13.31 16.58 -9.49
CA SER A 3 -12.16 17.44 -9.20
C SER A 3 -12.59 18.72 -8.50
N GLY A 4 -11.68 19.26 -7.70
CA GLY A 4 -11.86 20.48 -6.93
C GLY A 4 -10.54 20.95 -6.31
N PRO A 5 -10.54 22.11 -5.63
CA PRO A 5 -9.32 22.73 -5.11
C PRO A 5 -8.62 21.92 -4.00
N ILE A 6 -9.39 21.08 -3.28
CA ILE A 6 -8.91 20.29 -2.14
C ILE A 6 -8.82 18.80 -2.49
N PHE A 7 -9.64 18.33 -3.43
CA PHE A 7 -9.91 16.91 -3.64
C PHE A 7 -10.06 16.59 -5.12
N GLY A 8 -9.49 15.47 -5.53
CA GLY A 8 -9.78 14.84 -6.81
C GLY A 8 -10.08 13.36 -6.62
N ARG A 9 -11.00 12.81 -7.43
CA ARG A 9 -11.36 11.40 -7.43
C ARG A 9 -11.44 10.85 -8.85
N LEU A 10 -10.75 9.75 -9.06
CA LEU A 10 -10.87 8.92 -10.24
C LEU A 10 -11.36 7.54 -9.82
N ARG A 11 -12.48 7.11 -10.39
CA ARG A 11 -13.00 5.75 -10.23
C ARG A 11 -13.03 5.07 -11.58
N ALA A 12 -12.45 3.89 -11.66
CA ALA A 12 -12.37 3.09 -12.87
C ALA A 12 -12.80 1.66 -12.59
N ARG A 13 -13.44 1.04 -13.60
CA ARG A 13 -13.63 -0.41 -13.67
C ARG A 13 -12.69 -0.94 -14.74
N VAL A 14 -11.82 -1.87 -14.38
CA VAL A 14 -10.73 -2.36 -15.22
C VAL A 14 -10.89 -3.87 -15.41
N ASN A 15 -10.79 -4.34 -16.65
CA ASN A 15 -10.75 -5.77 -16.95
C ASN A 15 -9.33 -6.30 -16.79
N TRP A 16 -9.18 -7.44 -16.12
CA TRP A 16 -7.90 -8.17 -16.09
C TRP A 16 -7.94 -9.24 -17.18
N ILE A 17 -7.10 -9.06 -18.19
CA ILE A 17 -7.05 -9.92 -19.37
C ILE A 17 -5.77 -10.77 -19.28
N ALA A 18 -5.90 -12.09 -19.37
CA ALA A 18 -4.78 -13.02 -19.42
C ALA A 18 -4.06 -12.93 -20.78
N PRO A 19 -2.82 -13.46 -20.90
CA PRO A 19 -2.09 -13.46 -22.17
C PRO A 19 -2.81 -14.14 -23.33
N ASP A 20 -3.75 -15.06 -23.05
CA ASP A 20 -4.59 -15.73 -24.06
C ASP A 20 -5.82 -14.90 -24.48
N GLY A 21 -5.94 -13.66 -24.02
CA GLY A 21 -7.03 -12.74 -24.34
C GLY A 21 -8.30 -12.96 -23.51
N LYS A 22 -8.34 -13.96 -22.62
CA LYS A 22 -9.52 -14.20 -21.78
C LYS A 22 -9.54 -13.27 -20.59
N LYS A 23 -10.73 -12.77 -20.28
CA LYS A 23 -10.97 -12.02 -19.05
C LYS A 23 -10.96 -12.94 -17.84
N VAL A 24 -10.09 -12.64 -16.89
CA VAL A 24 -9.93 -13.37 -15.61
C VAL A 24 -10.87 -12.81 -14.55
N CYS A 25 -10.92 -11.49 -14.42
CA CYS A 25 -11.72 -10.79 -13.44
C CYS A 25 -11.86 -9.30 -13.80
N GLU A 26 -12.47 -8.53 -12.91
CA GLU A 26 -12.42 -7.09 -12.93
C GLU A 26 -11.85 -6.56 -11.62
N ASP A 27 -11.33 -5.33 -11.64
CA ASP A 27 -11.27 -4.51 -10.44
C ASP A 27 -12.10 -3.24 -10.60
N VAL A 28 -12.68 -2.78 -9.49
CA VAL A 28 -13.12 -1.39 -9.34
C VAL A 28 -12.10 -0.72 -8.44
N ARG A 29 -11.35 0.23 -9.00
CA ARG A 29 -10.40 1.04 -8.27
C ARG A 29 -10.87 2.47 -8.14
N GLU A 30 -10.68 3.01 -6.96
CA GLU A 30 -10.89 4.41 -6.67
C GLU A 30 -9.59 5.01 -6.15
N MET A 31 -9.17 6.09 -6.81
CA MET A 31 -8.03 6.89 -6.44
C MET A 31 -8.52 8.25 -6.00
N ARG A 32 -8.15 8.66 -4.79
CA ARG A 32 -8.48 9.98 -4.24
C ARG A 32 -7.19 10.72 -3.95
N VAL A 33 -7.10 11.98 -4.36
CA VAL A 33 -5.94 12.84 -4.10
C VAL A 33 -6.40 14.03 -3.28
N TYR A 34 -5.67 14.33 -2.21
CA TYR A 34 -5.99 15.45 -1.32
C TYR A 34 -4.85 16.47 -1.31
N ASN A 35 -5.21 17.72 -1.57
CA ASN A 35 -4.34 18.87 -1.46
C ASN A 35 -4.31 19.33 0.00
N THR A 36 -3.43 18.73 0.81
CA THR A 36 -3.24 19.09 2.22
C THR A 36 -2.10 20.10 2.39
N THR A 37 -2.05 20.76 3.55
CA THR A 37 -1.01 21.75 3.89
C THR A 37 0.33 21.11 4.28
N GLN A 38 0.33 19.89 4.81
CA GLN A 38 1.52 19.20 5.33
C GLN A 38 2.19 18.29 4.29
N GLY A 39 1.48 17.96 3.22
CA GLY A 39 1.97 17.08 2.16
C GLY A 39 0.89 16.68 1.17
N ARG A 40 1.09 15.57 0.47
CA ARG A 40 0.10 15.01 -0.47
C ARG A 40 -0.38 13.67 0.05
N LEU A 41 -1.70 13.51 0.14
CA LEU A 41 -2.33 12.23 0.45
C LEU A 41 -2.95 11.66 -0.80
N LEU A 42 -2.73 10.37 -1.04
CA LEU A 42 -3.37 9.62 -2.11
C LEU A 42 -4.00 8.36 -1.50
N ASP A 43 -5.30 8.20 -1.59
CA ASP A 43 -5.97 6.95 -1.21
C ASP A 43 -6.20 6.09 -2.44
N PHE A 44 -5.97 4.79 -2.28
CA PHE A 44 -6.30 3.75 -3.22
C PHE A 44 -7.25 2.77 -2.54
N GLU A 45 -8.46 2.63 -3.09
CA GLU A 45 -9.38 1.55 -2.75
C GLU A 45 -9.56 0.66 -3.97
N VAL A 46 -9.08 -0.57 -3.91
CA VAL A 46 -9.13 -1.53 -5.02
C VAL A 46 -9.97 -2.71 -4.60
N THR A 47 -11.09 -2.92 -5.29
CA THR A 47 -11.95 -4.09 -5.09
C THR A 47 -11.87 -5.01 -6.29
N ILE A 48 -11.30 -6.19 -6.09
CA ILE A 48 -11.29 -7.26 -7.10
C ILE A 48 -12.67 -7.93 -7.10
N LEU A 49 -13.21 -8.14 -8.29
CA LEU A 49 -14.50 -8.77 -8.55
C LEU A 49 -14.28 -10.04 -9.38
N ALA A 50 -14.64 -11.20 -8.82
CA ALA A 50 -14.51 -12.49 -9.48
C ALA A 50 -15.62 -12.72 -10.52
N THR A 51 -15.61 -11.92 -11.59
CA THR A 51 -16.68 -11.86 -12.61
C THR A 51 -16.68 -13.03 -13.59
N ASN A 52 -15.56 -13.74 -13.71
CA ASN A 52 -15.33 -14.77 -14.72
C ASN A 52 -14.88 -16.11 -14.09
N GLY A 53 -15.49 -16.46 -12.96
CA GLY A 53 -15.12 -17.62 -12.15
C GLY A 53 -14.30 -17.24 -10.91
N PRO A 54 -13.87 -18.23 -10.11
CA PRO A 54 -13.05 -17.96 -8.92
C PRO A 54 -11.69 -17.36 -9.32
N VAL A 55 -11.21 -16.41 -8.53
CA VAL A 55 -9.91 -15.75 -8.72
C VAL A 55 -8.97 -16.18 -7.61
N VAL A 56 -7.82 -16.75 -7.97
CA VAL A 56 -6.83 -17.23 -7.01
C VAL A 56 -5.65 -16.28 -6.99
N PHE A 57 -5.41 -15.67 -5.83
CA PHE A 57 -4.15 -15.01 -5.50
C PHE A 57 -3.24 -16.05 -4.85
N GLY A 58 -2.11 -16.37 -5.47
CA GLY A 58 -1.15 -17.34 -4.94
C GLY A 58 -0.31 -16.78 -3.79
N ASP A 59 0.23 -17.67 -2.95
CA ASP A 59 1.25 -17.33 -1.95
C ASP A 59 2.58 -17.03 -2.64
N THR A 60 2.86 -15.73 -2.80
CA THR A 60 4.10 -15.20 -3.36
C THR A 60 4.47 -13.88 -2.71
N LYS A 61 5.76 -13.67 -2.45
CA LYS A 61 6.29 -12.33 -2.12
C LYS A 61 6.16 -11.32 -3.26
N GLU A 62 5.97 -11.77 -4.51
CA GLU A 62 5.84 -10.92 -5.69
C GLU A 62 4.40 -10.39 -5.84
N GLY A 63 4.06 -9.35 -5.08
CA GLY A 63 2.77 -8.65 -5.08
C GLY A 63 2.74 -7.56 -3.99
N THR A 64 1.68 -6.77 -3.82
CA THR A 64 0.66 -6.40 -4.82
C THR A 64 0.63 -4.88 -5.01
N PHE A 65 0.59 -4.09 -3.94
CA PHE A 65 0.60 -2.64 -4.03
C PHE A 65 2.04 -2.14 -3.90
N GLY A 66 2.72 -2.01 -5.04
CA GLY A 66 4.15 -1.72 -5.12
C GLY A 66 4.47 -0.34 -5.65
N ILE A 67 5.51 0.27 -5.06
CA ILE A 67 6.12 1.54 -5.43
C ILE A 67 7.63 1.30 -5.61
N ARG A 68 8.22 2.03 -6.56
CA ARG A 68 9.68 2.20 -6.66
C ARG A 68 10.03 3.59 -6.17
N VAL A 69 10.94 3.67 -5.22
CA VAL A 69 11.45 4.96 -4.73
C VAL A 69 12.64 5.42 -5.59
N ALA A 70 12.97 6.71 -5.49
CA ALA A 70 14.19 7.24 -6.12
C ALA A 70 15.43 6.55 -5.54
N THR A 71 16.45 6.27 -6.36
CA THR A 71 17.69 5.63 -5.89
C THR A 71 18.36 6.41 -4.77
N SER A 72 18.29 7.74 -4.79
CA SER A 72 18.85 8.59 -3.72
C SER A 72 18.14 8.40 -2.36
N MET A 73 16.90 7.90 -2.37
CA MET A 73 16.08 7.59 -1.18
C MET A 73 16.20 6.12 -0.75
N ASP A 74 16.76 5.23 -1.57
CA ASP A 74 16.96 3.85 -1.10
C ASP A 74 18.16 3.74 -0.14
N VAL A 75 18.24 2.63 0.59
CA VAL A 75 19.20 2.43 1.68
C VAL A 75 20.59 2.10 1.14
N THR A 76 20.68 1.30 0.08
CA THR A 76 21.98 0.79 -0.44
C THR A 76 22.63 1.67 -1.50
N GLY A 77 21.83 2.32 -2.34
CA GLY A 77 22.24 3.19 -3.44
C GLY A 77 22.07 4.68 -3.12
N GLY A 78 21.50 5.00 -1.97
CA GLY A 78 21.34 6.35 -1.45
C GLY A 78 21.74 6.47 0.02
N ASN A 79 21.19 7.48 0.68
CA ASN A 79 21.32 7.69 2.13
C ASN A 79 19.92 7.74 2.78
N GLY A 80 19.03 6.88 2.30
CA GLY A 80 17.68 6.78 2.84
C GLY A 80 17.54 5.71 3.90
N HIS A 81 16.36 5.64 4.46
CA HIS A 81 15.98 4.76 5.55
C HIS A 81 14.57 4.21 5.34
N ILE A 82 14.34 3.03 5.90
CA ILE A 82 13.02 2.41 5.99
C ILE A 82 12.65 2.32 7.46
N VAL A 83 11.44 2.70 7.83
CA VAL A 83 10.89 2.49 9.17
C VAL A 83 9.46 1.98 9.08
N ASN A 84 8.99 1.31 10.12
CA ASN A 84 7.59 0.88 10.18
C ASN A 84 6.94 1.21 11.53
N SER A 85 5.62 1.02 11.61
CA SER A 85 4.83 1.31 12.82
C SER A 85 5.19 0.48 14.06
N LYS A 86 6.00 -0.57 13.90
CA LYS A 86 6.51 -1.42 15.00
C LYS A 86 7.92 -1.04 15.45
N GLY A 87 8.55 -0.08 14.79
CA GLY A 87 9.89 0.40 15.09
C GLY A 87 11.01 -0.40 14.43
N ASP A 88 10.70 -1.36 13.54
CA ASP A 88 11.72 -2.02 12.73
C ASP A 88 12.34 -1.00 11.77
N LYS A 89 13.63 -1.20 11.42
CA LYS A 89 14.39 -0.28 10.57
C LYS A 89 15.11 -1.01 9.43
N ASP A 90 15.19 -0.34 8.29
CA ASP A 90 15.93 -0.77 7.10
C ASP A 90 15.67 -2.24 6.76
N ARG A 91 16.70 -3.09 6.71
CA ARG A 91 16.55 -4.51 6.34
C ARG A 91 15.61 -5.29 7.25
N ASP A 92 15.49 -4.89 8.51
CA ASP A 92 14.67 -5.59 9.49
C ASP A 92 13.17 -5.39 9.24
N THR A 93 12.79 -4.42 8.41
CA THR A 93 11.40 -4.17 8.02
C THR A 93 10.85 -5.21 7.03
N TRP A 94 11.73 -5.97 6.37
CA TRP A 94 11.30 -6.95 5.39
C TRP A 94 10.44 -8.06 6.01
N GLY A 95 9.30 -8.34 5.37
CA GLY A 95 8.39 -9.40 5.80
C GLY A 95 7.75 -9.15 7.17
N LYS A 96 7.85 -7.93 7.71
CA LYS A 96 7.21 -7.57 8.97
C LYS A 96 5.78 -7.13 8.74
N ARG A 97 4.93 -7.38 9.74
CA ARG A 97 3.57 -6.84 9.79
C ARG A 97 3.60 -5.50 10.51
N ALA A 98 3.08 -4.47 9.86
CA ALA A 98 2.99 -3.12 10.42
C ALA A 98 1.80 -2.39 9.78
N GLU A 99 1.15 -1.50 10.54
CA GLU A 99 0.02 -0.68 10.07
C GLU A 99 0.45 0.29 8.97
N TRP A 100 1.71 0.73 9.01
CA TRP A 100 2.33 1.56 7.98
C TRP A 100 3.82 1.26 7.90
N CYS A 101 4.39 1.58 6.74
CA CYS A 101 5.83 1.61 6.50
C CYS A 101 6.17 2.91 5.77
N ASP A 102 7.37 3.42 6.00
CA ASP A 102 7.86 4.67 5.43
C ASP A 102 9.25 4.49 4.85
N TYR A 103 9.46 5.05 3.67
CA TYR A 103 10.79 5.30 3.09
C TYR A 103 11.04 6.79 3.12
N TYR A 104 12.15 7.23 3.71
CA TYR A 104 12.58 8.61 3.63
C TYR A 104 14.06 8.73 3.33
N GLY A 105 14.46 9.80 2.66
CA GLY A 105 15.85 10.00 2.25
C GLY A 105 16.03 11.24 1.40
N PRO A 106 17.27 11.53 0.99
CA PRO A 106 17.56 12.72 0.20
C PRO A 106 17.02 12.59 -1.23
N VAL A 107 16.34 13.62 -1.70
CA VAL A 107 15.95 13.84 -3.10
C VAL A 107 16.19 15.31 -3.42
N ASN A 108 17.03 15.60 -4.41
CA ASN A 108 17.36 16.98 -4.83
C ASN A 108 17.78 17.92 -3.68
N GLY A 109 18.53 17.40 -2.70
CA GLY A 109 19.03 18.17 -1.56
C GLY A 109 18.05 18.34 -0.40
N GLU A 110 16.81 17.84 -0.51
CA GLU A 110 15.84 17.82 0.59
C GLU A 110 15.63 16.39 1.11
N VAL A 111 15.39 16.24 2.42
CA VAL A 111 14.87 14.97 2.96
C VAL A 111 13.37 14.94 2.75
N VAL A 112 12.91 13.92 2.03
CA VAL A 112 11.48 13.68 1.76
C VAL A 112 11.17 12.20 2.00
N GLY A 113 9.89 11.88 2.12
CA GLY A 113 9.46 10.50 2.35
C GLY A 113 8.13 10.13 1.68
N ILE A 114 7.95 8.82 1.60
CA ILE A 114 6.77 8.15 1.07
C ILE A 114 6.37 7.14 2.15
N ALA A 115 5.27 7.42 2.85
CA ALA A 115 4.65 6.47 3.74
C ALA A 115 3.48 5.77 3.04
N VAL A 116 3.37 4.46 3.20
CA VAL A 116 2.21 3.67 2.78
C VAL A 116 1.54 3.09 4.02
N MET A 117 0.23 3.28 4.12
CA MET A 117 -0.59 2.87 5.25
C MET A 117 -1.62 1.85 4.77
N ASP A 118 -1.75 0.76 5.51
CA ASP A 118 -2.76 -0.27 5.27
C ASP A 118 -3.97 -0.01 6.17
N HIS A 119 -5.17 0.06 5.60
CA HIS A 119 -6.36 0.39 6.38
C HIS A 119 -6.84 -0.81 7.23
N PRO A 120 -7.39 -0.60 8.45
CA PRO A 120 -7.90 -1.68 9.30
C PRO A 120 -8.96 -2.60 8.69
N THR A 121 -9.65 -2.12 7.65
CA THR A 121 -10.67 -2.90 6.92
C THR A 121 -10.14 -3.55 5.64
N SER A 122 -8.84 -3.47 5.37
CA SER A 122 -8.18 -4.22 4.30
C SER A 122 -8.13 -5.70 4.62
N PHE A 123 -8.14 -6.53 3.58
CA PHE A 123 -7.86 -7.95 3.71
C PHE A 123 -6.50 -8.20 4.37
N ARG A 124 -6.50 -8.98 5.45
CA ARG A 124 -5.32 -9.36 6.26
C ARG A 124 -4.55 -8.21 6.91
N HIS A 125 -5.24 -7.13 7.27
CA HIS A 125 -4.65 -6.04 8.05
C HIS A 125 -4.08 -6.48 9.42
N PRO A 126 -2.97 -5.89 9.89
CA PRO A 126 -1.95 -5.21 9.07
C PRO A 126 -1.30 -6.18 8.08
N THR A 127 -1.11 -5.74 6.85
CA THR A 127 -0.41 -6.48 5.80
C THR A 127 1.06 -6.74 6.15
N TYR A 128 1.70 -7.64 5.39
CA TYR A 128 3.16 -7.78 5.38
C TYR A 128 3.78 -6.76 4.41
N TRP A 129 5.01 -6.32 4.73
CA TRP A 129 5.77 -5.39 3.91
C TRP A 129 6.89 -6.10 3.15
N HIS A 130 6.75 -6.17 1.82
CA HIS A 130 7.86 -6.54 0.93
C HIS A 130 8.66 -5.28 0.62
N VAL A 131 9.51 -4.90 1.56
CA VAL A 131 10.41 -3.75 1.44
C VAL A 131 11.85 -4.21 1.28
N ARG A 132 12.62 -3.49 0.49
CA ARG A 132 14.02 -3.81 0.15
C ARG A 132 14.90 -2.59 0.20
N ASP A 133 16.12 -2.78 0.66
CA ASP A 133 17.15 -1.76 0.78
C ASP A 133 17.54 -1.12 -0.57
N TYR A 134 17.22 -1.76 -1.70
CA TYR A 134 17.35 -1.24 -3.07
C TYR A 134 16.05 -0.61 -3.64
N GLY A 135 15.15 -0.12 -2.77
CA GLY A 135 14.05 0.75 -3.17
C GLY A 135 12.79 0.08 -3.74
N LEU A 136 12.61 -1.23 -3.46
CA LEU A 136 11.34 -1.92 -3.69
C LEU A 136 10.48 -1.71 -2.45
N PHE A 137 9.28 -1.15 -2.61
CA PHE A 137 8.37 -0.88 -1.50
C PHE A 137 6.96 -1.38 -1.80
N ALA A 138 6.56 -2.51 -1.21
CA ALA A 138 5.24 -3.08 -1.45
C ALA A 138 4.51 -3.56 -0.20
N ALA A 139 3.20 -3.26 -0.14
CA ALA A 139 2.26 -3.92 0.74
C ALA A 139 1.79 -5.24 0.09
N ASN A 140 1.96 -6.36 0.80
CA ASN A 140 1.63 -7.68 0.28
C ASN A 140 0.94 -8.57 1.35
N PRO A 141 -0.37 -8.88 1.21
CA PRO A 141 -1.06 -9.75 2.14
C PRO A 141 -0.92 -11.25 1.81
N PHE A 142 -0.21 -11.65 0.75
CA PHE A 142 -0.22 -13.02 0.23
C PHE A 142 1.06 -13.84 0.46
N GLY A 143 2.23 -13.21 0.57
CA GLY A 143 3.53 -13.91 0.61
C GLY A 143 3.90 -14.59 1.94
N LEU A 144 2.96 -15.26 2.62
CA LEU A 144 3.16 -15.75 3.99
C LEU A 144 4.35 -16.69 4.12
N ARG A 145 4.49 -17.65 3.21
CA ARG A 145 5.60 -18.62 3.23
C ARG A 145 6.96 -17.93 3.15
N ASP A 146 7.09 -16.93 2.27
CA ASP A 146 8.34 -16.17 2.14
C ASP A 146 8.58 -15.29 3.36
N PHE A 147 7.59 -14.53 3.82
CA PHE A 147 7.77 -13.54 4.88
C PHE A 147 7.94 -14.15 6.28
N THR A 148 7.37 -15.33 6.52
CA THR A 148 7.50 -16.03 7.82
C THR A 148 8.65 -17.03 7.84
N GLY A 149 9.14 -17.45 6.66
CA GLY A 149 10.09 -18.56 6.53
C GLY A 149 9.47 -19.93 6.80
N ASP A 150 8.18 -20.00 7.14
CA ASP A 150 7.47 -21.25 7.37
C ASP A 150 7.03 -21.87 6.05
N ARG A 151 7.67 -22.99 5.68
CA ARG A 151 7.36 -23.74 4.45
C ARG A 151 5.96 -24.36 4.44
N SER A 152 5.33 -24.50 5.61
CA SER A 152 3.97 -25.01 5.74
C SER A 152 2.90 -23.93 5.62
N ALA A 153 3.28 -22.65 5.73
CA ALA A 153 2.36 -21.54 5.57
C ALA A 153 1.83 -21.46 4.12
N ASN A 154 0.59 -21.02 3.99
CA ASN A 154 -0.05 -20.76 2.70
C ASN A 154 -0.86 -19.47 2.76
N GLY A 155 -0.30 -18.42 2.19
CA GLY A 155 -0.94 -17.13 2.00
C GLY A 155 -1.80 -17.01 0.75
N SER A 156 -2.08 -18.10 0.03
CA SER A 156 -3.01 -18.04 -1.09
C SER A 156 -4.40 -17.63 -0.63
N HIS A 157 -5.15 -16.97 -1.49
CA HIS A 157 -6.54 -16.58 -1.24
C HIS A 157 -7.35 -16.77 -2.51
N THR A 158 -8.46 -17.51 -2.39
CA THR A 158 -9.43 -17.65 -3.48
C THR A 158 -10.60 -16.73 -3.22
N VAL A 159 -10.87 -15.82 -4.15
CA VAL A 159 -12.12 -15.08 -4.22
C VAL A 159 -13.11 -15.99 -4.98
N PRO A 160 -14.19 -16.48 -4.34
CA PRO A 160 -15.17 -17.33 -5.01
C PRO A 160 -15.80 -16.63 -6.20
N ALA A 161 -16.32 -17.39 -7.18
CA ALA A 161 -17.05 -16.81 -8.31
C ALA A 161 -18.20 -15.90 -7.81
N GLY A 162 -18.31 -14.69 -8.37
CA GLY A 162 -19.24 -13.65 -7.91
C GLY A 162 -18.86 -12.95 -6.60
N GLY A 163 -17.79 -13.41 -5.94
CA GLY A 163 -17.23 -12.81 -4.74
C GLY A 163 -16.38 -11.57 -5.02
N ARG A 164 -15.93 -10.94 -3.92
CA ARG A 164 -15.07 -9.76 -3.97
C ARG A 164 -14.07 -9.73 -2.81
N VAL A 165 -12.94 -9.06 -3.01
CA VAL A 165 -11.98 -8.72 -1.95
C VAL A 165 -11.52 -7.27 -2.14
N THR A 166 -11.37 -6.53 -1.05
CA THR A 166 -11.00 -5.11 -1.10
C THR A 166 -9.70 -4.84 -0.35
N PHE A 167 -8.86 -4.01 -0.96
CA PHE A 167 -7.63 -3.48 -0.41
C PHE A 167 -7.71 -1.95 -0.33
N ARG A 168 -7.25 -1.38 0.77
CA ARG A 168 -7.31 0.05 1.04
C ARG A 168 -5.95 0.53 1.52
N TYR A 169 -5.36 1.41 0.74
CA TYR A 169 -4.06 1.99 1.02
C TYR A 169 -4.13 3.51 1.00
N ARG A 170 -3.36 4.14 1.87
CA ARG A 170 -3.04 5.58 1.77
C ARG A 170 -1.55 5.74 1.54
N ILE A 171 -1.19 6.54 0.55
CA ILE A 171 0.15 7.08 0.36
C ILE A 171 0.18 8.47 0.97
N TYR A 172 1.20 8.76 1.75
CA TYR A 172 1.53 10.09 2.24
C TYR A 172 2.92 10.50 1.75
N LEU A 173 2.95 11.52 0.90
CA LEU A 173 4.18 12.16 0.45
C LEU A 173 4.48 13.34 1.38
N HIS A 174 5.65 13.35 2.00
CA HIS A 174 6.01 14.31 3.03
C HIS A 174 7.45 14.80 2.95
N LYS A 175 7.74 15.87 3.69
CA LYS A 175 9.11 16.34 3.97
C LYS A 175 9.60 15.78 5.30
N GLY A 176 10.90 15.60 5.44
CA GLY A 176 11.54 15.09 6.66
C GLY A 176 11.36 13.59 6.86
N SER A 177 11.85 13.10 8.01
CA SER A 177 11.68 11.71 8.47
C SER A 177 10.24 11.39 8.86
N ALA A 178 9.95 10.10 9.10
CA ALA A 178 8.65 9.65 9.59
C ALA A 178 8.18 10.40 10.85
N GLU A 179 9.09 10.67 11.78
CA GLU A 179 8.81 11.40 13.02
C GLU A 179 8.51 12.89 12.75
N GLN A 180 9.35 13.54 11.94
CA GLN A 180 9.18 14.96 11.59
C GLN A 180 7.88 15.20 10.83
N ALA A 181 7.50 14.26 9.96
CA ALA A 181 6.28 14.30 9.18
C ALA A 181 5.03 13.81 9.93
N ARG A 182 5.21 13.29 11.16
CA ARG A 182 4.16 12.71 12.00
C ARG A 182 3.36 11.62 11.27
N VAL A 183 4.06 10.69 10.62
CA VAL A 183 3.45 9.59 9.85
C VAL A 183 2.47 8.78 10.70
N ALA A 184 2.80 8.55 11.98
CA ALA A 184 1.92 7.84 12.92
C ALA A 184 0.57 8.54 13.12
N ASP A 185 0.54 9.88 13.21
CA ASP A 185 -0.69 10.66 13.39
C ASP A 185 -1.56 10.60 12.12
N VAL A 186 -0.93 10.69 10.95
CA VAL A 186 -1.63 10.59 9.66
C VAL A 186 -2.22 9.18 9.47
N ALA A 187 -1.48 8.15 9.86
CA ALA A 187 -1.97 6.77 9.84
C ALA A 187 -3.13 6.55 10.83
N TYR A 188 -3.04 7.12 12.03
CA TYR A 188 -4.11 7.07 13.01
C TYR A 188 -5.39 7.72 12.48
N ALA A 189 -5.28 8.92 11.88
CA ALA A 189 -6.42 9.62 11.28
C ALA A 189 -7.01 8.86 10.08
N TYR A 190 -6.19 8.14 9.32
CA TYR A 190 -6.66 7.28 8.23
C TYR A 190 -7.43 6.06 8.74
N ALA A 191 -6.93 5.41 9.79
CA ALA A 191 -7.58 4.27 10.43
C ALA A 191 -8.87 4.66 11.18
N ASN A 192 -8.93 5.90 11.68
CA ASN A 192 -10.00 6.42 12.52
C ASN A 192 -10.54 7.75 11.95
N PRO A 193 -11.18 7.73 10.77
CA PRO A 193 -11.68 8.96 10.17
C PRO A 193 -12.77 9.59 11.06
N PRO A 194 -12.82 10.93 11.16
CA PRO A 194 -13.86 11.61 11.92
C PRO A 194 -15.24 11.26 11.38
N LYS A 195 -16.17 10.96 12.28
CA LYS A 195 -17.59 10.76 11.96
C LYS A 195 -18.31 12.10 12.04
N VAL A 196 -19.01 12.47 10.98
CA VAL A 196 -19.83 13.69 10.93
C VAL A 196 -21.29 13.26 10.84
N GLU A 197 -22.10 13.66 11.82
CA GLU A 197 -23.55 13.53 11.77
C GLU A 197 -24.14 14.89 11.37
N LEU A 198 -24.83 14.92 10.24
CA LEU A 198 -25.60 16.09 9.82
C LEU A 198 -26.99 15.97 10.45
N ARG A 199 -27.38 16.97 11.24
CA ARG A 199 -28.73 17.12 11.80
C ARG A 199 -29.56 18.05 10.93
#